data_AF-A0A3D2BQ43-F1
#
_entry.id   AF-A0A3D2BQ43-F1
#
_cell.length_a   1.000
_cell.length_b   1.000
_cell.length_c   1.000
_cell.angle_alpha   90.00
_cell.angle_beta   90.00
_cell.angle_gamma   90.00
#
_symmetry.space_group_name_H-M   'P 1'
#
loop_
_entity.id
_entity.type
_entity.pdbx_description
1 polymer ?
#
loop_
_entity_poly.entity_id
_entity_poly.type
_entity_poly.pdbx_seq_one_letter_code
_entity_poly.pdbx_strand_id
1 'polypeptide(L)'
;MAWRGRPDKDIKTIPNTASVELDPSSFEPGLTQADISGTKMVIDATKKWDYPAVSLPPLDKMRDVADNWGDYGLPDLDELKLPREV
;
A
#
# COMPACT_ATOMS: atom_id res chain seq x y z
N MET A 1 -4.26 2.13 -4.95
CA MET A 1 -4.23 1.20 -6.11
C MET A 1 -4.50 1.88 -7.45
N ALA A 2 -5.17 3.03 -7.50
CA ALA A 2 -5.67 3.63 -8.75
C ALA A 2 -4.62 4.14 -9.77
N TRP A 3 -3.33 4.23 -9.41
CA TRP A 3 -2.33 4.90 -10.27
C TRP A 3 -1.25 3.99 -10.87
N ARG A 4 -1.03 2.79 -10.30
CA ARG A 4 0.08 1.89 -10.71
C ARG A 4 -0.36 0.49 -11.12
N GLY A 5 -1.61 0.10 -10.83
CA GLY A 5 -2.14 -1.20 -11.22
C GLY A 5 -2.96 -1.08 -12.51
N ARG A 6 -2.69 -1.96 -13.47
CA ARG A 6 -3.56 -2.23 -14.61
C ARG A 6 -4.39 -3.48 -14.31
N PRO A 7 -5.72 -3.38 -14.20
CA PRO A 7 -6.56 -4.50 -13.78
C PRO A 7 -6.40 -5.76 -14.65
N ASP A 8 -6.15 -5.59 -15.95
CA ASP A 8 -5.99 -6.68 -16.92
C ASP A 8 -4.63 -7.39 -16.86
N LYS A 9 -3.61 -6.77 -16.26
CA LYS A 9 -2.21 -7.26 -16.33
C LYS A 9 -1.57 -7.51 -14.98
N ASP A 10 -1.92 -6.69 -14.00
CA ASP A 10 -1.23 -6.65 -12.71
C ASP A 10 -2.04 -7.36 -11.61
N ILE A 11 -3.12 -8.05 -11.97
CA ILE A 11 -3.93 -8.84 -11.05
C ILE A 11 -3.74 -10.33 -11.35
N LYS A 12 -3.47 -11.11 -10.30
CA LYS A 12 -3.43 -12.57 -10.35
C LYS A 12 -4.35 -13.14 -9.28
N THR A 13 -5.18 -14.10 -9.67
CA THR A 13 -6.02 -14.86 -8.75
C THR A 13 -5.42 -16.23 -8.50
N ILE A 14 -5.33 -16.61 -7.24
CA ILE A 14 -4.93 -17.94 -6.80
C ILE A 14 -6.19 -18.61 -6.25
N PRO A 15 -6.84 -19.50 -7.03
CA PRO A 15 -8.03 -20.20 -6.58
C PRO A 15 -7.68 -21.33 -5.60
N ASN A 16 -8.70 -21.94 -4.99
CA ASN A 16 -8.56 -23.10 -4.11
C ASN A 16 -7.62 -22.89 -2.91
N THR A 17 -7.65 -21.68 -2.36
CA THR A 17 -6.86 -21.33 -1.19
C THR A 17 -7.69 -21.45 0.09
N ALA A 18 -7.03 -21.49 1.25
CA ALA A 18 -7.74 -21.42 2.52
C ALA A 18 -8.58 -20.14 2.60
N SER A 19 -9.88 -20.31 2.88
CA SER A 19 -10.80 -19.23 3.19
C SER A 19 -10.34 -18.49 4.46
N VAL A 20 -10.66 -17.19 4.55
CA VAL A 20 -10.37 -16.39 5.75
C VAL A 20 -11.53 -16.57 6.72
N GLU A 21 -11.23 -16.89 7.98
CA GLU A 21 -12.26 -17.06 8.99
C GLU A 21 -12.99 -15.73 9.25
N LEU A 22 -14.30 -15.81 9.45
CA LEU A 22 -15.17 -14.67 9.77
C LEU A 22 -15.24 -13.58 8.69
N ASP A 23 -14.76 -13.83 7.47
CA ASP A 23 -14.99 -12.92 6.35
C ASP A 23 -16.45 -13.02 5.88
N PRO A 24 -17.28 -11.98 6.10
CA PRO A 24 -18.70 -12.02 5.77
C PRO A 24 -18.96 -12.01 4.26
N SER A 25 -17.95 -11.73 3.43
CA SER A 25 -18.05 -11.77 1.98
C SER A 25 -17.68 -13.14 1.39
N SER A 26 -17.12 -14.03 2.20
CA SER A 26 -16.61 -15.32 1.74
C SER A 26 -17.72 -16.35 1.49
N PHE A 27 -18.87 -16.27 2.17
CA PHE A 27 -19.92 -17.27 2.02
C PHE A 27 -21.33 -16.77 2.34
N GLU A 28 -22.30 -17.43 1.71
CA GLU A 28 -23.73 -17.28 2.02
C GLU A 28 -24.03 -17.85 3.43
N PRO A 29 -25.09 -17.36 4.11
CA PRO A 29 -25.49 -17.89 5.40
C PRO A 29 -25.75 -19.40 5.34
N GLY A 30 -25.14 -20.17 6.26
CA GLY A 30 -25.42 -21.61 6.44
C GLY A 30 -24.34 -22.57 5.95
N LEU A 31 -23.24 -22.08 5.35
CA LEU A 31 -22.08 -22.90 5.00
C LEU A 31 -21.00 -22.87 6.09
N THR A 32 -20.21 -23.94 6.21
CA THR A 32 -19.13 -24.04 7.21
C THR A 32 -17.75 -23.87 6.56
N GLN A 33 -16.80 -23.30 7.30
CA GLN A 33 -15.44 -23.01 6.81
C GLN A 33 -14.70 -24.24 6.24
N ALA A 34 -14.99 -25.45 6.75
CA ALA A 34 -14.32 -26.68 6.35
C ALA A 34 -14.70 -27.16 4.94
N ASP A 35 -15.86 -26.72 4.44
CA ASP A 35 -16.40 -27.14 3.15
C ASP A 35 -15.94 -26.23 2.00
N ILE A 36 -15.18 -25.17 2.30
CA ILE A 36 -15.06 -24.01 1.40
C ILE A 36 -13.60 -23.67 1.11
N SER A 37 -13.28 -23.57 -0.17
CA SER A 37 -12.05 -22.96 -0.65
C SER A 37 -12.32 -21.52 -1.12
N GLY A 38 -11.41 -20.60 -0.80
CA GLY A 38 -11.46 -19.21 -1.22
C GLY A 38 -10.51 -18.90 -2.38
N THR A 39 -10.59 -17.70 -2.91
CA THR A 39 -9.62 -17.17 -3.90
C THR A 39 -8.84 -16.02 -3.28
N LYS A 40 -7.52 -16.05 -3.39
CA LYS A 40 -6.66 -14.91 -3.02
C LYS A 40 -6.31 -14.14 -4.27
N MET A 41 -6.51 -12.82 -4.23
CA MET A 41 -6.12 -11.92 -5.30
C MET A 41 -4.83 -11.20 -4.91
N VAL A 42 -3.83 -11.25 -5.79
CA VAL A 42 -2.57 -10.51 -5.67
C VAL A 42 -2.58 -9.40 -6.70
N ILE A 43 -2.37 -8.16 -6.25
CA ILE A 43 -2.29 -7.00 -7.14
C ILE A 43 -0.89 -6.41 -7.08
N ASP A 44 -0.21 -6.37 -8.21
CA ASP A 44 1.14 -5.86 -8.34
C ASP A 44 1.14 -4.35 -8.66
N ALA A 45 0.96 -3.54 -7.61
CA ALA A 45 0.99 -2.07 -7.69
C ALA A 45 2.40 -1.47 -7.58
N THR A 46 3.45 -2.25 -7.82
CA THR A 46 4.84 -1.75 -7.84
C THR A 46 5.11 -0.84 -9.05
N LYS A 47 6.16 -0.02 -8.94
CA LYS A 47 6.63 0.84 -10.04
C LYS A 47 7.25 -0.04 -11.13
N LYS A 48 6.64 -0.07 -12.32
CA LYS A 48 7.08 -0.91 -13.46
C LYS A 48 8.22 -0.30 -14.28
N TRP A 49 8.23 1.02 -14.37
CA TRP A 49 9.14 1.78 -15.21
C TRP A 49 9.91 2.74 -14.35
N ASP A 50 11.12 3.09 -14.76
CA ASP A 50 11.77 4.21 -14.13
C ASP A 50 11.00 5.50 -14.45
N TYR A 51 10.60 6.17 -13.39
CA TYR A 51 9.69 7.31 -13.39
C TYR A 51 10.13 8.19 -12.22
N PRO A 52 10.29 9.50 -12.41
CA PRO A 52 10.75 10.37 -11.33
C PRO A 52 9.85 10.20 -10.11
N ALA A 53 10.42 10.34 -8.91
CA ALA A 53 9.62 10.29 -7.68
C ALA A 53 8.47 11.29 -7.82
N VAL A 54 7.24 10.77 -7.91
CA VAL A 54 6.07 11.62 -8.15
C VAL A 54 5.85 12.36 -6.86
N SER A 55 6.18 13.66 -6.87
CA SER A 55 5.77 14.63 -5.87
C SER A 55 6.57 14.74 -4.58
N LEU A 56 7.77 14.13 -4.46
CA LEU A 56 8.66 14.47 -3.35
C LEU A 56 9.57 15.65 -3.74
N PRO A 57 9.67 16.71 -2.92
CA PRO A 57 10.72 17.70 -3.07
C PRO A 57 12.11 17.04 -2.98
N PRO A 58 13.15 17.69 -3.52
CA PRO A 58 14.53 17.28 -3.30
C PRO A 58 14.85 17.05 -1.81
N LEU A 59 15.69 16.06 -1.51
CA LEU A 59 15.97 15.64 -0.13
C LEU A 59 16.59 16.75 0.72
N ASP A 60 17.44 17.58 0.12
CA ASP A 60 18.02 18.78 0.75
C ASP A 60 16.93 19.75 1.21
N LYS A 61 15.93 20.02 0.36
CA LYS A 61 14.80 20.88 0.72
C LYS A 61 13.96 20.29 1.85
N MET A 62 13.77 18.98 1.85
CA MET A 62 13.05 18.29 2.92
C MET A 62 13.81 18.37 4.26
N ARG A 63 15.14 18.23 4.23
CA ARG A 63 16.00 18.39 5.40
C ARG A 63 16.00 19.82 5.92
N ASP A 64 16.13 20.81 5.04
CA ASP A 64 16.05 22.23 5.41
C ASP A 64 14.75 22.53 6.19
N VAL A 65 13.61 22.03 5.72
CA VAL A 65 12.31 22.24 6.39
C VAL A 65 12.24 21.51 7.74
N ALA A 66 12.80 20.30 7.83
CA ALA A 66 12.82 19.52 9.06
C ALA A 66 13.69 20.20 10.14
N ASP A 67 14.87 20.69 9.76
CA ASP A 67 15.82 21.32 10.67
C ASP A 67 15.28 22.65 11.24
N ASN A 68 14.45 23.35 10.46
CA ASN A 68 13.86 24.64 10.84
C ASN A 68 12.40 24.53 11.32
N TRP A 69 11.90 23.31 11.56
CA TRP A 69 10.47 23.10 11.84
C TRP A 69 9.95 23.90 13.04
N GLY A 70 10.74 23.97 14.12
CA GLY A 70 10.39 24.71 15.33
C GLY A 70 10.24 26.22 15.13
N ASP A 71 10.92 26.78 14.14
CA ASP A 71 10.89 28.22 13.84
C ASP A 71 9.62 28.63 13.08
N TYR A 72 8.91 27.68 12.48
CA TYR A 72 7.70 27.94 11.71
C TYR A 72 6.44 28.12 12.56
N GLY A 73 6.51 27.84 13.87
CA GLY A 73 5.34 27.91 14.76
C GLY A 73 4.24 26.89 14.41
N LEU A 74 4.61 25.81 13.71
CA LEU A 74 3.74 24.69 13.40
C LEU A 74 3.72 23.69 14.57
N PRO A 75 2.68 22.83 14.67
CA PRO A 75 2.65 21.77 15.68
C PRO A 75 3.90 20.88 15.62
N ASP A 76 4.35 20.38 16.76
CA ASP A 76 5.49 19.47 16.83
C ASP A 76 5.28 18.25 15.92
N LEU A 77 6.37 17.81 15.29
CA LEU A 77 6.36 16.60 14.47
C LEU A 77 6.39 15.35 15.36
N ASP A 78 5.59 14.36 14.99
CA ASP A 78 5.83 12.97 15.39
C ASP A 78 7.14 12.44 14.77
N GLU A 79 7.44 11.15 14.95
CA GLU A 79 8.63 10.51 14.36
C GLU A 79 8.77 10.81 12.85
N LEU A 80 9.77 11.63 12.50
CA LEU A 80 10.03 12.05 11.13
C LEU A 80 10.67 10.91 10.32
N LYS A 81 10.02 10.51 9.22
CA LYS A 81 10.49 9.46 8.30
C LYS A 81 10.96 10.04 6.98
N LEU A 82 12.23 10.44 6.93
CA LEU A 82 12.87 10.88 5.68
C LEU A 82 13.30 9.70 4.81
N PRO A 83 13.27 9.85 3.47
CA PRO A 83 13.85 8.87 2.55
C PRO A 83 15.34 8.65 2.86
N ARG A 84 15.79 7.40 2.77
CA ARG A 84 17.22 7.08 2.83
C ARG A 84 17.90 7.55 1.54
N GLU A 85 19.15 7.98 1.64
CA GLU A 85 20.00 8.20 0.46
C GLU A 85 20.13 6.86 -0.29
N VAL A 86 19.97 6.91 -1.61
CA VAL A 86 20.00 5.75 -2.51
C VAL A 86 21.43 5.49 -2.94
#